data_AF-A0A329S4S5-F1
#
_entry.id   AF-A0A329S4S5-F1
#
_cell.length_a   1.000
_cell.length_b   1.000
_cell.length_c   1.000
_cell.angle_alpha   90.00
_cell.angle_beta   90.00
_cell.angle_gamma   90.00
#
_symmetry.space_group_name_H-M   'P 1'
#
loop_
_entity.id
_entity.type
_entity.pdbx_description
1 polymer ?
#
loop_
_entity_poly.entity_id
_entity_poly.type
_entity_poly.pdbx_seq_one_letter_code
_entity_poly.pdbx_strand_id
1 'polypeptide(L)'
;MDAGSSFKSFNVTWDQVRVIIVGKDFREISLLQAAFPGARILLCVFHGVKYLHGDTAKKENSIQDRNKVEDAIHMMLNATTEAKYETARRYLYYVVDGKEITLEEDIPESAHPFLKYFHDNWHACRDMWSGFGRVDVPHLGDTTNNRYELLWYIMLIGA
;
A
#
# COMPACT_ATOMS: atom_id res chain seq x y z
N MET A 1 -25.34 -16.44 -5.40
CA MET A 1 -24.61 -15.35 -6.07
C MET A 1 -23.44 -14.97 -5.19
N ASP A 2 -22.24 -14.82 -5.75
CA ASP A 2 -21.11 -14.21 -5.04
C ASP A 2 -21.31 -12.69 -4.90
N ALA A 3 -20.48 -12.04 -4.08
CA ALA A 3 -20.61 -10.60 -3.79
C ALA A 3 -20.48 -9.72 -5.05
N GLY A 4 -19.62 -10.10 -6.01
CA GLY A 4 -19.43 -9.36 -7.25
C GLY A 4 -20.65 -9.48 -8.17
N SER A 5 -21.18 -10.68 -8.31
CA SER A 5 -22.41 -10.96 -9.08
C SER A 5 -23.62 -10.22 -8.49
N SER A 6 -23.75 -10.20 -7.16
CA SER A 6 -24.79 -9.44 -6.45
C SER A 6 -24.62 -7.93 -6.66
N PHE A 7 -23.41 -7.37 -6.54
CA PHE A 7 -23.18 -5.94 -6.80
C PHE A 7 -23.63 -5.55 -8.22
N LYS A 8 -23.26 -6.35 -9.23
CA LYS A 8 -23.63 -6.09 -10.62
C LYS A 8 -25.13 -6.19 -10.87
N SER A 9 -25.86 -7.07 -10.16
CA SER A 9 -27.31 -7.19 -10.32
C SER A 9 -28.09 -5.98 -9.79
N PHE A 10 -27.53 -5.26 -8.82
CA PHE A 10 -28.15 -4.07 -8.23
C PHE A 10 -27.61 -2.74 -8.79
N ASN A 11 -26.51 -2.75 -9.53
CA ASN A 11 -25.85 -1.54 -10.02
C ASN A 11 -25.67 -1.61 -11.54
N VAL A 12 -26.62 -1.06 -12.30
CA VAL A 12 -26.59 -1.08 -13.78
C VAL A 12 -25.38 -0.40 -14.41
N THR A 13 -24.71 0.49 -13.70
CA THR A 13 -23.48 1.19 -14.14
C THR A 13 -22.21 0.63 -13.50
N TRP A 14 -22.22 -0.64 -13.07
CA TRP A 14 -21.05 -1.29 -12.45
C TRP A 14 -19.79 -1.25 -13.33
N ASP A 15 -19.96 -1.19 -14.64
CA ASP A 15 -18.90 -1.09 -15.66
C ASP A 15 -18.22 0.28 -15.70
N GLN A 16 -18.82 1.30 -15.08
CA GLN A 16 -18.25 2.63 -14.92
C GLN A 16 -17.33 2.74 -13.70
N VAL A 17 -17.25 1.71 -12.86
CA VAL A 17 -16.30 1.69 -11.73
C VAL A 17 -14.87 1.74 -12.29
N ARG A 18 -14.12 2.79 -11.92
CA ARG A 18 -12.74 3.01 -12.38
C ARG A 18 -11.68 2.70 -11.33
N VAL A 19 -12.03 2.75 -10.04
CA VAL A 19 -11.10 2.50 -8.93
C VAL A 19 -11.83 1.72 -7.84
N ILE A 20 -11.17 0.70 -7.30
CA ILE A 20 -11.63 -0.06 -6.13
C ILE A 20 -10.50 -0.04 -5.10
N ILE A 21 -10.82 0.33 -3.87
CA ILE A 21 -9.87 0.38 -2.74
C ILE A 21 -10.17 -0.80 -1.81
N VAL A 22 -9.18 -1.65 -1.55
CA VAL A 22 -9.35 -2.88 -0.74
C VAL A 22 -8.24 -3.11 0.27
N GLY A 23 -8.50 -3.99 1.24
CA GLY A 23 -7.45 -4.51 2.12
C GLY A 23 -6.40 -5.32 1.35
N LYS A 24 -5.29 -5.62 2.01
CA LYS A 24 -4.24 -6.47 1.44
C LYS A 24 -4.59 -7.96 1.60
N ASP A 25 -5.47 -8.47 0.75
CA ASP A 25 -5.67 -9.91 0.52
C ASP A 25 -5.51 -10.18 -0.98
N PHE A 26 -4.42 -10.85 -1.37
CA PHE A 26 -4.12 -11.14 -2.78
C PHE A 26 -5.18 -12.00 -3.47
N ARG A 27 -5.93 -12.83 -2.73
CA ARG A 27 -7.03 -13.61 -3.29
C ARG A 27 -8.21 -12.71 -3.61
N GLU A 28 -8.58 -11.84 -2.68
CA GLU A 28 -9.66 -10.86 -2.89
C GLU A 28 -9.31 -9.91 -4.06
N ILE A 29 -8.06 -9.42 -4.10
CA ILE A 29 -7.55 -8.59 -5.20
C ILE A 29 -7.69 -9.31 -6.54
N SER A 30 -7.28 -10.57 -6.63
CA SER A 30 -7.38 -11.35 -7.88
C SER A 30 -8.83 -11.54 -8.32
N LEU A 31 -9.75 -11.78 -7.38
CA LEU A 31 -11.18 -11.89 -7.67
C LEU A 31 -11.75 -10.56 -8.18
N LEU A 32 -11.36 -9.43 -7.58
CA LEU A 32 -11.81 -8.10 -8.00
C LEU A 32 -11.26 -7.69 -9.35
N GLN A 33 -9.99 -8.02 -9.65
CA GLN A 33 -9.40 -7.81 -10.98
C GLN A 33 -10.18 -8.58 -12.05
N ALA A 34 -10.56 -9.84 -11.78
CA ALA A 34 -11.38 -10.63 -12.69
C ALA A 34 -12.82 -10.08 -12.83
N ALA A 35 -13.41 -9.61 -11.72
CA ALA A 35 -14.78 -9.09 -11.72
C ALA A 35 -14.88 -7.69 -12.35
N PHE A 36 -13.88 -6.84 -12.20
CA PHE A 36 -13.86 -5.44 -12.65
C PHE A 36 -12.60 -5.14 -13.47
N PRO A 37 -12.44 -5.73 -14.67
CA PRO A 37 -11.23 -5.58 -15.47
C PRO A 37 -10.96 -4.13 -15.93
N GLY A 38 -12.00 -3.28 -15.95
CA GLY A 38 -11.88 -1.85 -16.26
C GLY A 38 -11.58 -0.96 -15.05
N ALA A 39 -11.46 -1.52 -13.85
CA ALA A 39 -11.15 -0.79 -12.63
C ALA A 39 -9.70 -1.03 -12.19
N ARG A 40 -9.03 0.03 -11.75
CA ARG A 40 -7.74 -0.08 -11.06
C ARG A 40 -8.00 -0.50 -9.61
N ILE A 41 -7.33 -1.57 -9.17
CA ILE A 41 -7.37 -1.99 -7.77
C ILE A 41 -6.23 -1.30 -7.01
N LEU A 42 -6.57 -0.61 -5.92
CA LEU A 42 -5.63 0.03 -5.02
C LEU A 42 -5.76 -0.55 -3.62
N LEU A 43 -4.67 -0.57 -2.86
CA LEU A 43 -4.72 -0.96 -1.45
C LEU A 43 -5.31 0.18 -0.61
N CYS A 44 -5.91 -0.12 0.53
CA CYS A 44 -6.29 0.90 1.49
C CYS A 44 -5.02 1.41 2.19
N VAL A 45 -4.78 2.73 2.15
CA VAL A 45 -3.60 3.36 2.80
C VAL A 45 -3.60 3.06 4.31
N PHE A 46 -4.75 3.11 4.96
CA PHE A 46 -4.88 2.82 6.40
C PHE A 46 -4.42 1.41 6.74
N HIS A 47 -4.94 0.41 6.01
CA HIS A 47 -4.52 -0.97 6.18
C HIS A 47 -3.05 -1.15 5.78
N GLY A 48 -2.60 -0.52 4.70
CA GLY A 48 -1.22 -0.54 4.22
C GLY A 48 -0.22 -0.14 5.29
N VAL A 49 -0.44 1.05 5.88
CA VAL A 49 0.33 1.59 7.00
C VAL A 49 0.29 0.63 8.19
N LYS A 50 -0.92 0.24 8.65
CA LYS A 50 -1.08 -0.66 9.81
C LYS A 50 -0.36 -2.00 9.65
N TYR A 51 -0.39 -2.59 8.45
CA TYR A 51 0.33 -3.84 8.17
C TYR A 51 1.83 -3.62 8.19
N LEU A 52 2.35 -2.57 7.54
CA LEU A 52 3.79 -2.27 7.56
C LEU A 52 4.31 -2.02 8.98
N HIS A 53 3.55 -1.29 9.81
CA HIS A 53 3.89 -1.13 11.23
C HIS A 53 3.85 -2.44 12.01
N GLY A 54 2.77 -3.22 11.83
CA GLY A 54 2.60 -4.49 12.52
C GLY A 54 3.66 -5.52 12.15
N ASP A 55 4.07 -5.56 10.88
CA ASP A 55 5.12 -6.45 10.38
C ASP A 55 6.50 -6.01 10.87
N THR A 56 6.79 -4.71 10.87
CA THR A 56 8.03 -4.15 11.46
C THR A 56 8.12 -4.47 12.96
N ALA A 57 7.00 -4.47 13.68
CA ALA A 57 6.95 -4.82 15.10
C ALA A 57 7.07 -6.33 15.37
N LYS A 58 6.46 -7.18 14.52
CA LYS A 58 6.46 -8.65 14.68
C LYS A 58 7.75 -9.31 14.25
N LYS A 59 8.43 -8.75 13.25
CA LYS A 59 9.59 -9.40 12.63
C LYS A 59 10.91 -9.05 13.27
N GLU A 60 10.95 -8.32 14.41
CA GLU A 60 12.24 -7.72 14.72
C GLU A 60 12.72 -7.38 16.15
N ASN A 61 13.86 -8.04 16.46
CA ASN A 61 14.94 -7.65 17.37
C ASN A 61 16.17 -7.02 16.63
N SER A 62 16.20 -6.95 15.28
CA SER A 62 17.36 -6.52 14.44
C SER A 62 17.29 -5.14 13.74
N ILE A 63 16.16 -4.43 13.71
CA ILE A 63 16.01 -3.06 13.22
C ILE A 63 16.34 -2.17 14.41
N GLN A 64 17.42 -1.40 14.27
CA GLN A 64 17.87 -0.49 15.31
C GLN A 64 17.03 0.80 15.36
N ASP A 65 16.49 1.26 14.23
CA ASP A 65 15.79 2.54 14.12
C ASP A 65 14.43 2.41 13.43
N ARG A 66 13.41 2.03 14.22
CA ARG A 66 12.03 1.84 13.73
C ARG A 66 11.39 3.12 13.22
N ASN A 67 11.73 4.26 13.80
CA ASN A 67 11.18 5.55 13.41
C ASN A 67 11.64 5.90 11.98
N LYS A 68 12.91 5.67 11.65
CA LYS A 68 13.41 5.90 10.28
C LYS A 68 12.81 4.94 9.26
N VAL A 69 12.53 3.70 9.64
CA VAL A 69 11.81 2.74 8.76
C VAL A 69 10.40 3.25 8.48
N GLU A 70 9.70 3.72 9.51
CA GLU A 70 8.39 4.34 9.36
C GLU A 70 8.44 5.61 8.49
N ASP A 71 9.42 6.48 8.71
CA ASP A 71 9.63 7.68 7.89
C ASP A 71 9.82 7.31 6.41
N ALA A 72 10.63 6.28 6.12
CA ALA A 72 10.83 5.81 4.75
C ALA A 72 9.52 5.28 4.12
N ILE A 73 8.68 4.60 4.90
CA ILE A 73 7.36 4.15 4.46
C ILE A 73 6.45 5.35 4.15
N HIS A 74 6.39 6.35 5.03
CA HIS A 74 5.61 7.57 4.80
C HIS A 74 6.13 8.35 3.58
N MET A 75 7.44 8.39 3.36
CA MET A 75 8.02 8.99 2.16
C MET A 75 7.55 8.27 0.89
N MET A 76 7.52 6.93 0.87
CA MET A 76 7.01 6.16 -0.26
C MET A 76 5.49 6.33 -0.49
N LEU A 77 4.72 6.42 0.59
CA LEU A 77 3.27 6.70 0.54
C LEU A 77 2.97 8.08 -0.05
N ASN A 78 3.81 9.06 0.23
CA ASN A 78 3.64 10.44 -0.23
C ASN A 78 4.42 10.77 -1.52
N ALA A 79 5.20 9.82 -2.04
CA ALA A 79 6.02 10.02 -3.22
C ALA A 79 5.14 10.20 -4.47
N THR A 80 5.01 11.42 -4.97
CA THR A 80 4.18 11.74 -6.15
C THR A 80 4.81 11.34 -7.49
N THR A 81 6.04 10.83 -7.48
CA THR A 81 6.73 10.32 -8.67
C THR A 81 7.45 9.02 -8.32
N GLU A 82 7.66 8.15 -9.30
CA GLU A 82 8.42 6.92 -9.09
C GLU A 82 9.86 7.20 -8.65
N ALA A 83 10.48 8.26 -9.17
CA ALA A 83 11.82 8.69 -8.72
C ALA A 83 11.86 9.01 -7.22
N LYS A 84 10.88 9.75 -6.69
CA LYS A 84 10.79 10.03 -5.24
C LYS A 84 10.58 8.76 -4.42
N TYR A 85 9.80 7.82 -4.95
CA TYR A 85 9.59 6.52 -4.32
C TYR A 85 10.90 5.73 -4.24
N GLU A 86 11.67 5.67 -5.33
CA GLU A 86 12.95 4.97 -5.35
C GLU A 86 14.01 5.65 -4.45
N THR A 87 13.99 6.98 -4.31
CA THR A 87 14.81 7.66 -3.28
C THR A 87 14.43 7.20 -1.87
N ALA A 88 13.14 7.14 -1.55
CA ALA A 88 12.67 6.68 -0.24
C ALA A 88 12.96 5.20 0.01
N ARG A 89 12.89 4.36 -1.03
CA ARG A 89 13.28 2.95 -0.97
C ARG A 89 14.77 2.78 -0.71
N ARG A 90 15.65 3.56 -1.35
CA ARG A 90 17.09 3.57 -1.04
C ARG A 90 17.35 3.96 0.41
N TYR A 91 16.63 4.96 0.91
CA TYR A 91 16.71 5.34 2.33
C TYR A 91 16.30 4.20 3.26
N LEU A 92 15.25 3.44 2.94
CA LEU A 92 14.87 2.25 3.71
C LEU A 92 16.00 1.20 3.76
N TYR A 93 16.66 0.94 2.62
CA TYR A 93 17.77 -0.01 2.55
C TYR A 93 18.98 0.47 3.35
N TYR A 94 19.28 1.77 3.31
CA TYR A 94 20.32 2.36 4.15
C TYR A 94 20.01 2.22 5.64
N VAL A 95 18.77 2.48 6.06
CA VAL A 95 18.34 2.40 7.46
C VAL A 95 18.44 0.97 8.01
N VAL A 96 18.13 -0.03 7.18
CA VAL A 96 18.05 -1.44 7.61
C VAL A 96 19.38 -2.18 7.43
N ASP A 97 20.07 -2.00 6.30
CA ASP A 97 21.30 -2.71 5.96
C ASP A 97 22.58 -1.87 6.13
N GLY A 98 22.46 -0.57 6.44
CA GLY A 98 23.60 0.34 6.54
C GLY A 98 24.30 0.63 5.20
N LYS A 99 23.73 0.16 4.09
CA LYS A 99 24.31 0.31 2.75
C LYS A 99 23.83 1.61 2.12
N GLU A 100 24.75 2.53 1.90
CA GLU A 100 24.50 3.70 1.06
C GLU A 100 24.43 3.24 -0.40
N ILE A 101 23.37 3.63 -1.10
CA ILE A 101 23.12 3.29 -2.51
C ILE A 101 22.95 4.60 -3.24
N THR A 102 23.78 4.86 -4.25
CA THR A 102 23.68 6.11 -5.02
C THR A 102 22.49 6.08 -5.98
N LEU A 103 22.17 7.22 -6.60
CA LEU A 103 21.06 7.31 -7.56
C LEU A 103 21.33 6.54 -8.85
N GLU A 104 22.61 6.37 -9.19
CA GLU A 104 23.09 5.67 -10.38
C GLU A 104 23.18 4.15 -10.18
N GLU A 105 23.11 3.69 -8.93
CA GLU A 105 23.17 2.28 -8.57
C GLU A 105 21.78 1.65 -8.47
N ASP A 106 21.69 0.41 -8.94
CA ASP A 106 20.55 -0.46 -8.69
C ASP A 106 20.54 -0.91 -7.22
N ILE A 107 19.35 -1.00 -6.64
CA ILE A 107 19.18 -1.49 -5.28
C ILE A 107 19.46 -3.01 -5.27
N PRO A 108 20.51 -3.49 -4.58
CA PRO A 108 20.88 -4.91 -4.60
C PRO A 108 19.85 -5.76 -3.86
N GLU A 109 19.83 -7.06 -4.15
CA GLU A 109 19.08 -8.02 -3.33
C GLU A 109 19.64 -8.01 -1.90
N SER A 110 18.75 -7.84 -0.92
CA SER A 110 19.13 -7.80 0.49
C SER A 110 18.99 -9.19 1.13
N ALA A 111 19.99 -9.58 1.93
CA ALA A 111 19.91 -10.76 2.78
C ALA A 111 19.03 -10.54 4.03
N HIS A 112 18.64 -9.30 4.30
CA HIS A 112 17.87 -8.95 5.49
C HIS A 112 16.42 -9.42 5.38
N PRO A 113 15.91 -10.23 6.34
CA PRO A 113 14.58 -10.83 6.25
C PRO A 113 13.45 -9.81 6.05
N PHE A 114 13.54 -8.65 6.71
CA PHE A 114 12.57 -7.56 6.52
C PHE A 114 12.60 -6.98 5.11
N LEU A 115 13.79 -6.71 4.53
CA LEU A 115 13.89 -6.11 3.20
C LEU A 115 13.45 -7.08 2.10
N LYS A 116 13.76 -8.37 2.23
CA LYS A 116 13.23 -9.41 1.35
C LYS A 116 11.71 -9.46 1.40
N TYR A 117 11.15 -9.50 2.61
CA TYR A 117 9.71 -9.47 2.80
C TYR A 117 9.08 -8.20 2.22
N PHE A 118 9.67 -7.03 2.47
CA PHE A 118 9.24 -5.76 1.92
C PHE A 118 9.25 -5.78 0.39
N HIS A 119 10.30 -6.31 -0.22
CA HIS A 119 10.39 -6.43 -1.67
C HIS A 119 9.23 -7.28 -2.22
N ASP A 120 9.11 -8.52 -1.73
CA ASP A 120 8.15 -9.51 -2.24
C ASP A 120 6.70 -9.09 -2.01
N ASN A 121 6.41 -8.43 -0.89
CA ASN A 121 5.04 -8.17 -0.45
C ASN A 121 4.61 -6.72 -0.67
N TRP A 122 5.51 -5.75 -0.74
CA TRP A 122 5.15 -4.33 -0.83
C TRP A 122 5.70 -3.70 -2.09
N HIS A 123 6.98 -3.86 -2.38
CA HIS A 123 7.56 -3.27 -3.59
C HIS A 123 6.98 -3.88 -4.87
N ALA A 124 6.77 -5.20 -4.89
CA ALA A 124 6.17 -5.90 -6.03
C ALA A 124 4.78 -5.37 -6.43
N CYS A 125 4.03 -4.78 -5.49
CA CYS A 125 2.74 -4.15 -5.74
C CYS A 125 2.74 -2.64 -5.45
N ARG A 126 3.88 -1.96 -5.60
CA ARG A 126 4.08 -0.54 -5.24
C ARG A 126 3.04 0.39 -5.85
N ASP A 127 2.66 0.18 -7.10
CA ASP A 127 1.66 1.00 -7.82
C ASP A 127 0.28 0.98 -7.16
N MET A 128 -0.01 -0.05 -6.36
CA MET A 128 -1.28 -0.17 -5.65
C MET A 128 -1.33 0.66 -4.36
N TRP A 129 -0.21 1.11 -3.80
CA TRP A 129 -0.18 1.78 -2.48
C TRP A 129 0.67 3.03 -2.40
N SER A 130 1.68 3.21 -3.26
CA SER A 130 2.51 4.41 -3.30
C SER A 130 1.71 5.65 -3.70
N GLY A 131 2.26 6.82 -3.41
CA GLY A 131 1.66 8.09 -3.82
C GLY A 131 1.58 8.22 -5.35
N PHE A 132 2.62 7.77 -6.05
CA PHE A 132 2.73 7.94 -7.50
C PHE A 132 1.73 7.04 -8.25
N GLY A 133 1.38 5.88 -7.71
CA GLY A 133 0.34 5.01 -8.26
C GLY A 133 -1.08 5.58 -8.12
N ARG A 134 -1.23 6.70 -7.39
CA ARG A 134 -2.50 7.35 -7.03
C ARG A 134 -2.66 8.77 -7.56
N VAL A 135 -1.68 9.30 -8.31
CA VAL A 135 -1.66 10.71 -8.74
C VAL A 135 -2.85 11.13 -9.59
N ASP A 136 -3.44 10.17 -10.32
CA ASP A 136 -4.58 10.34 -11.22
C ASP A 136 -5.91 9.92 -10.58
N VAL A 137 -5.89 9.48 -9.32
CA VAL A 137 -7.10 9.14 -8.57
C VAL A 137 -7.53 10.39 -7.80
N PRO A 138 -8.72 10.96 -8.08
CA PRO A 138 -9.21 12.13 -7.37
C PRO A 138 -9.36 11.81 -5.88
N HIS A 139 -8.37 12.22 -5.10
CA HIS A 139 -8.34 12.00 -3.66
C HIS A 139 -9.00 13.16 -2.90
N LEU A 140 -9.57 14.17 -3.58
CA LEU A 140 -10.22 15.36 -2.98
C LEU A 140 -9.37 16.04 -1.87
N GLY A 141 -8.04 15.96 -1.96
CA GLY A 141 -7.12 16.44 -0.92
C GLY A 141 -6.98 15.53 0.31
N ASP A 142 -7.74 14.43 0.39
CA ASP A 142 -7.69 13.38 1.40
C ASP A 142 -6.81 12.22 0.89
N THR A 143 -5.50 12.25 1.19
CA THR A 143 -4.62 11.06 1.04
C THR A 143 -4.84 10.02 2.15
N THR A 144 -5.75 10.32 3.09
CA THR A 144 -6.21 9.40 4.13
C THR A 144 -7.68 9.11 3.91
N ASN A 145 -8.06 7.83 3.84
CA ASN A 145 -9.46 7.38 3.83
C ASN A 145 -10.19 7.67 5.18
N ASN A 146 -9.64 8.55 6.02
CA ASN A 146 -10.00 8.68 7.41
C ASN A 146 -11.38 9.33 7.62
N ARG A 147 -12.00 9.98 6.62
CA ARG A 147 -13.35 10.53 6.79
C ARG A 147 -14.48 9.52 6.56
N TYR A 148 -14.31 8.55 5.66
CA TYR A 148 -15.30 7.48 5.49
C TYR A 148 -15.06 6.32 6.46
N GLU A 149 -13.85 6.14 7.01
CA GLU A 149 -13.56 5.15 8.06
C GLU A 149 -13.67 5.67 9.50
N LEU A 150 -13.65 6.99 9.75
CA LEU A 150 -14.15 7.54 11.02
C LEU A 150 -15.66 7.29 11.22
N LEU A 151 -16.43 7.13 10.15
CA LEU A 151 -17.83 6.70 10.23
C LEU A 151 -17.96 5.23 10.63
N TRP A 152 -16.99 4.37 10.30
CA TRP A 152 -16.94 2.98 10.77
C TRP A 152 -16.45 2.88 12.23
N TYR A 153 -15.57 3.78 12.69
CA TYR A 153 -15.18 3.86 14.09
C TYR A 153 -16.35 4.24 15.02
N ILE A 154 -17.36 4.97 14.54
CA ILE A 154 -18.57 5.30 15.33
C ILE A 154 -19.57 4.13 15.39
N MET A 155 -19.56 3.20 14.42
CA MET A 155 -20.52 2.09 14.37
C MET A 155 -20.11 0.82 15.14
N LEU A 156 -18.85 0.70 15.56
CA LEU A 156 -18.37 -0.52 16.27
C LEU A 156 -18.00 -0.30 17.75
N ILE A 157 -18.26 0.87 18.32
CA ILE A 157 -18.21 1.11 19.78
C ILE A 157 -19.61 1.05 20.42
N GLY A 158 -20.58 0.48 19.72
CA GLY A 158 -21.97 0.37 20.15
C GLY A 158 -22.59 -1.01 19.91
N ALA A 159 -21.85 -2.08 20.24
CA ALA A 159 -22.39 -3.42 20.46
C ALA A 159 -21.69 -4.08 21.65
#